data_AF-A0A2A5H4X2-F1
#
_entry.id   AF-A0A2A5H4X2-F1
#
_cell.length_a   1.000
_cell.length_b   1.000
_cell.length_c   1.000
_cell.angle_alpha   90.00
_cell.angle_beta   90.00
_cell.angle_gamma   90.00
#
_symmetry.space_group_name_H-M   'P 1'
#
loop_
_entity.id
_entity.type
_entity.pdbx_description
1 polymer ?
#
loop_
_entity_poly.entity_id
_entity_poly.type
_entity_poly.pdbx_seq_one_letter_code
_entity_poly.pdbx_strand_id
1 'polypeptide(L)'
;MFLSNHLFSLVDQDLGANTHKGFFESLAVTGYHDHFKKPLLSIDHTESASTSSVKNTNDMDWSKIRHITFLNETASDRKIVFQVTRPETKNIDELFHFFAEVTAHSHWITDFRDKVDYSAYILSNPNYLFFHGDGNCLLLSLLFSSMVENLTGYKLDVKFCRNDEGTFSHVYCCDEKRGRIYDIDQKSILNAHTLCADGEDIKPLYALIYWLLTHGGVLKYNQLRQSQSDDLLSSATVQYFKENFETRDPKKKSRIYQPDPVQEDFFEYWEKANKDLCETLNLKDDDYVWKKVFLNALHNQNLGAKKLMEDAFKPFSINIPASGHLSLGFTKELSAIEEIMELAHIFYGRTPMQIHIPASKTNVIDLFDMPWLILFSTKQEMVKINENVYTTTLTKCGNYRLIGMKTFEKIGLLDNKKWPFEVQIDAIQDDYFKIIYPANAFLFNSPYLETLFSGEVQTVQ
;
A
#
# COMPACT_ATOMS: atom_id res chain seq x y z
N MET A 1 -8.80 12.38 -13.32
CA MET A 1 -8.81 11.03 -13.95
C MET A 1 -8.34 10.04 -12.89
N PHE A 2 -8.95 8.85 -12.75
CA PHE A 2 -8.49 7.86 -11.76
C PHE A 2 -7.22 7.13 -12.22
N LEU A 3 -6.32 6.81 -11.30
CA LEU A 3 -5.10 6.03 -11.58
C LEU A 3 -5.43 4.67 -12.20
N SER A 4 -6.48 4.00 -11.73
CA SER A 4 -6.94 2.70 -12.24
C SER A 4 -7.27 2.75 -13.74
N ASN A 5 -7.96 3.80 -14.21
CA ASN A 5 -8.27 3.96 -15.64
C ASN A 5 -7.00 4.04 -16.50
N HIS A 6 -5.94 4.69 -16.01
CA HIS A 6 -4.68 4.77 -16.73
C HIS A 6 -3.97 3.41 -16.76
N LEU A 7 -3.93 2.68 -15.63
CA LEU A 7 -3.37 1.33 -15.59
C LEU A 7 -4.11 0.38 -16.56
N PHE A 8 -5.44 0.41 -16.56
CA PHE A 8 -6.24 -0.37 -17.50
C PHE A 8 -5.93 -0.03 -18.95
N SER A 9 -5.80 1.26 -19.29
CA SER A 9 -5.39 1.66 -20.64
C SER A 9 -4.00 1.17 -21.03
N LEU A 10 -3.04 1.08 -20.08
CA LEU A 10 -1.71 0.55 -20.37
C LEU A 10 -1.77 -0.94 -20.69
N VAL A 11 -2.57 -1.69 -19.93
CA VAL A 11 -2.74 -3.13 -20.16
C VAL A 11 -3.46 -3.40 -21.48
N ASP A 12 -4.50 -2.63 -21.79
CA ASP A 12 -5.23 -2.75 -23.07
C ASP A 12 -4.32 -2.54 -24.29
N GLN A 13 -3.37 -1.61 -24.19
CA GLN A 13 -2.39 -1.35 -25.25
C GLN A 13 -1.41 -2.52 -25.44
N ASP A 14 -1.02 -3.18 -24.35
CA ASP A 14 -0.07 -4.30 -24.35
C ASP A 14 -0.71 -5.60 -24.89
N LEU A 15 -1.97 -5.85 -24.54
CA LEU A 15 -2.68 -7.10 -24.85
C LEU A 15 -3.58 -7.05 -26.10
N GLY A 16 -3.91 -5.86 -26.61
CA GLY A 16 -4.69 -5.66 -27.83
C GLY A 16 -6.20 -5.38 -27.58
N ALA A 17 -6.80 -4.54 -28.42
CA ALA A 17 -8.08 -3.85 -28.13
C ALA A 17 -9.35 -4.74 -27.99
N ASN A 18 -9.30 -6.03 -28.32
CA ASN A 18 -10.50 -6.89 -28.37
C ASN A 18 -10.65 -7.87 -27.19
N THR A 19 -9.63 -8.02 -26.34
CA THR A 19 -9.64 -8.98 -25.21
C THR A 19 -10.29 -8.41 -23.95
N HIS A 20 -10.44 -7.08 -23.85
CA HIS A 20 -10.69 -6.37 -22.58
C HIS A 20 -12.07 -5.71 -22.42
N LYS A 21 -12.77 -5.43 -23.52
CA LYS A 21 -14.02 -4.65 -23.47
C LYS A 21 -15.12 -5.35 -22.65
N GLY A 22 -15.29 -6.66 -22.84
CA GLY A 22 -16.24 -7.46 -22.07
C GLY A 22 -15.89 -7.55 -20.58
N PHE A 23 -14.60 -7.59 -20.24
CA PHE A 23 -14.13 -7.60 -18.86
C PHE A 23 -14.41 -6.28 -18.13
N PHE A 24 -14.09 -5.13 -18.74
CA PHE A 24 -14.35 -3.83 -18.11
C PHE A 24 -15.84 -3.48 -18.01
N GLU A 25 -16.63 -3.92 -18.99
CA GLU A 25 -18.09 -3.83 -18.91
C GLU A 25 -18.62 -4.71 -17.76
N SER A 26 -18.07 -5.91 -17.57
CA SER A 26 -18.43 -6.79 -16.45
C SER A 26 -18.01 -6.22 -15.09
N LEU A 27 -16.80 -5.64 -15.02
CA LEU A 27 -16.26 -4.95 -13.85
C LEU A 27 -17.17 -3.81 -13.37
N ALA A 28 -17.65 -2.99 -14.29
CA ALA A 28 -18.46 -1.83 -13.97
C ALA A 28 -19.81 -2.22 -13.33
N VAL A 29 -20.28 -3.45 -13.54
CA VAL A 29 -21.56 -3.96 -13.03
C VAL A 29 -21.45 -4.54 -11.61
N THR A 30 -20.27 -4.96 -11.15
CA THR A 30 -20.10 -5.67 -9.87
C THR A 30 -19.98 -4.76 -8.63
N GLY A 31 -20.03 -3.43 -8.78
CA GLY A 31 -19.86 -2.46 -7.68
C GLY A 31 -18.42 -2.36 -7.14
N TYR A 32 -17.54 -3.29 -7.49
CA TYR A 32 -16.13 -3.27 -7.08
C TYR A 32 -15.28 -2.25 -7.86
N HIS A 33 -15.74 -1.88 -9.06
CA HIS A 33 -15.18 -0.74 -9.78
C HIS A 33 -15.20 0.55 -8.94
N ASP A 34 -16.18 0.71 -8.04
CA ASP A 34 -16.26 1.87 -7.15
C ASP A 34 -15.18 1.81 -6.06
N HIS A 35 -14.77 0.60 -5.62
CA HIS A 35 -13.62 0.43 -4.74
C HIS A 35 -12.30 0.87 -5.40
N PHE A 36 -12.16 0.77 -6.73
CA PHE A 36 -10.99 1.27 -7.45
C PHE A 36 -11.09 2.74 -7.90
N LYS A 37 -12.18 3.40 -7.52
CA LYS A 37 -12.46 4.81 -7.81
C LYS A 37 -12.55 5.63 -6.53
N LYS A 38 -11.82 5.23 -5.49
CA LYS A 38 -11.71 6.04 -4.26
C LYS A 38 -11.20 7.44 -4.63
N PRO A 39 -11.81 8.52 -4.09
CA PRO A 39 -11.50 9.87 -4.55
C PRO A 39 -10.02 10.28 -4.41
N LEU A 40 -9.28 9.81 -3.39
CA LEU A 40 -7.84 10.11 -3.24
C LEU A 40 -6.96 9.46 -4.33
N LEU A 41 -7.49 8.50 -5.10
CA LEU A 41 -6.85 7.91 -6.29
C LEU A 41 -7.20 8.69 -7.57
N SER A 42 -8.00 9.76 -7.46
CA SER A 42 -8.29 10.64 -8.58
C SER A 42 -7.24 11.74 -8.68
N ILE A 43 -6.75 11.96 -9.89
CA ILE A 43 -5.92 13.11 -10.23
C ILE A 43 -6.85 14.29 -10.52
N ASP A 44 -6.72 15.34 -9.72
CA ASP A 44 -7.42 16.59 -9.95
C ASP A 44 -6.75 17.37 -11.09
N HIS A 45 -7.51 17.59 -12.17
CA HIS A 45 -7.08 18.39 -13.32
C HIS A 45 -7.95 19.65 -13.50
N THR A 46 -8.92 19.89 -12.61
CA THR A 46 -9.95 20.90 -12.80
C THR A 46 -9.82 22.05 -11.81
N GLU A 47 -9.83 23.29 -12.31
CA GLU A 47 -9.80 24.50 -11.46
C GLU A 47 -11.14 24.76 -10.74
N SER A 48 -12.17 23.95 -10.99
CA SER A 48 -13.55 24.15 -10.52
C SER A 48 -13.93 23.31 -9.30
N ALA A 49 -12.98 22.68 -8.62
CA ALA A 49 -13.29 21.87 -7.46
C ALA A 49 -13.77 22.77 -6.30
N SER A 50 -14.85 22.37 -5.62
CA SER A 50 -15.37 23.14 -4.50
C SER A 50 -14.42 23.03 -3.31
N THR A 51 -13.60 24.05 -3.11
CA THR A 51 -12.78 24.15 -1.90
C THR A 51 -13.65 24.54 -0.72
N SER A 52 -13.61 23.75 0.35
CA SER A 52 -14.28 24.10 1.61
C SER A 52 -13.28 24.14 2.75
N SER A 53 -13.38 25.18 3.58
CA SER A 53 -12.64 25.30 4.83
C SER A 53 -13.51 24.76 5.95
N VAL A 54 -13.01 23.78 6.70
CA VAL A 54 -13.74 23.13 7.79
C VAL A 54 -12.89 23.20 9.05
N LYS A 55 -13.53 23.47 10.18
CA LYS A 55 -12.85 23.57 11.49
C LYS A 55 -12.75 22.23 12.24
N ASN A 56 -13.51 21.23 11.81
CA ASN A 56 -13.56 19.91 12.43
C ASN A 56 -13.59 18.81 11.35
N THR A 57 -12.65 17.89 11.43
CA THR A 57 -12.53 16.73 10.54
C THR A 57 -13.59 15.67 10.77
N ASN A 58 -14.27 15.65 11.93
CA ASN A 58 -15.29 14.65 12.23
C ASN A 58 -16.58 14.82 11.39
N ASP A 59 -16.79 16.01 10.82
CA ASP A 59 -17.95 16.30 9.97
C ASP A 59 -17.65 16.05 8.47
N MET A 60 -16.45 15.56 8.14
CA MET A 60 -16.01 15.34 6.77
C MET A 60 -16.49 13.99 6.23
N ASP A 61 -17.05 14.01 5.03
CA ASP A 61 -17.31 12.79 4.27
C ASP A 61 -16.05 12.36 3.50
N TRP A 62 -15.18 11.59 4.16
CA TRP A 62 -13.93 11.08 3.60
C TRP A 62 -14.11 10.28 2.31
N SER A 63 -15.31 9.71 2.08
CA SER A 63 -15.64 8.99 0.85
C SER A 63 -15.75 9.88 -0.38
N LYS A 64 -15.71 11.21 -0.21
CA LYS A 64 -15.78 12.22 -1.28
C LYS A 64 -14.51 13.06 -1.41
N ILE A 65 -13.57 12.99 -0.46
CA ILE A 65 -12.40 13.86 -0.43
C ILE A 65 -11.32 13.35 -1.37
N ARG A 66 -10.99 14.14 -2.40
CA ARG A 66 -9.91 13.86 -3.37
C ARG A 66 -8.57 14.41 -2.91
N HIS A 67 -8.62 15.47 -2.12
CA HIS A 67 -7.44 16.12 -1.57
C HIS A 67 -7.80 16.90 -0.30
N ILE A 68 -6.89 16.89 0.66
CA ILE A 68 -7.02 17.60 1.93
C ILE A 68 -5.67 18.22 2.32
N THR A 69 -5.72 19.46 2.81
CA THR A 69 -4.56 20.17 3.38
C THR A 69 -4.87 20.62 4.79
N PHE A 70 -4.00 20.24 5.72
CA PHE A 70 -3.98 20.70 7.10
C PHE A 70 -2.93 21.80 7.24
N LEU A 71 -3.37 23.02 7.54
CA LEU A 71 -2.50 24.19 7.63
C LEU A 71 -2.05 24.45 9.08
N ASN A 72 -0.74 24.53 9.30
CA ASN A 72 -0.18 25.02 10.55
C ASN A 72 0.32 26.46 10.39
N GLU A 73 -0.59 27.42 10.51
CA GLU A 73 -0.25 28.85 10.45
C GLU A 73 0.32 29.41 11.76
N THR A 74 0.53 28.55 12.77
CA THR A 74 1.05 29.00 14.07
C THR A 74 2.57 28.99 14.12
N ALA A 75 3.11 29.75 15.06
CA ALA A 75 4.54 29.80 15.36
C ALA A 75 5.06 28.56 16.11
N SER A 76 4.19 27.58 16.40
CA SER A 76 4.52 26.35 17.11
C SER A 76 4.14 25.13 16.28
N ASP A 77 4.84 24.03 16.49
CA ASP A 77 4.49 22.75 15.88
C ASP A 77 3.09 22.31 16.30
N ARG A 78 2.37 21.67 15.37
CA ARG A 78 1.05 21.10 15.61
C ARG A 78 1.07 19.62 15.33
N LYS A 79 0.29 18.89 16.11
CA LYS A 79 0.14 17.44 15.96
C LYS A 79 -1.19 17.13 15.26
N ILE A 80 -1.14 16.33 14.21
CA ILE A 80 -2.31 15.64 13.67
C ILE A 80 -2.31 14.23 14.24
N VAL A 81 -3.46 13.80 14.73
CA VAL A 81 -3.66 12.42 15.17
C VAL A 81 -4.65 11.75 14.24
N PHE A 82 -4.25 10.63 13.65
CA PHE A 82 -5.11 9.76 12.86
C PHE A 82 -5.40 8.50 13.68
N GLN A 83 -6.65 8.08 13.71
CA GLN A 83 -7.05 6.90 14.45
C GLN A 83 -8.04 6.10 13.62
N VAL A 84 -7.81 4.79 13.52
CA VAL A 84 -8.76 3.89 12.87
C VAL A 84 -9.77 3.43 13.93
N THR A 85 -11.04 3.77 13.73
CA THR A 85 -12.14 3.31 14.57
C THR A 85 -12.33 1.83 14.34
N ARG A 86 -12.07 1.05 15.39
CA ARG A 86 -12.23 -0.40 15.36
C ARG A 86 -13.72 -0.72 15.17
N PRO A 87 -14.08 -1.67 14.28
CA PRO A 87 -15.47 -2.05 14.12
C PRO A 87 -16.00 -2.72 15.41
N GLU A 88 -17.16 -2.28 15.89
CA GLU A 88 -17.82 -2.82 17.09
C GLU A 88 -18.62 -4.11 16.80
N THR A 89 -18.09 -4.95 15.92
CA THR A 89 -18.78 -6.18 15.50
C THR A 89 -18.04 -7.43 15.95
N LYS A 90 -18.82 -8.46 16.29
CA LYS A 90 -18.34 -9.83 16.49
C LYS A 90 -18.62 -10.72 15.27
N ASN A 91 -19.25 -10.18 14.23
CA ASN A 91 -19.53 -10.89 13.00
C ASN A 91 -18.26 -10.94 12.15
N ILE A 92 -17.78 -12.16 11.87
CA ILE A 92 -16.56 -12.40 11.10
C ILE A 92 -16.66 -11.83 9.68
N ASP A 93 -17.84 -11.86 9.07
CA ASP A 93 -18.04 -11.34 7.71
C ASP A 93 -17.92 -9.81 7.70
N GLU A 94 -18.49 -9.13 8.70
CA GLU A 94 -18.36 -7.68 8.85
C GLU A 94 -16.91 -7.27 9.15
N LEU A 95 -16.19 -8.05 9.96
CA LEU A 95 -14.75 -7.87 10.17
C LEU A 95 -13.93 -8.07 8.90
N PHE A 96 -14.31 -9.04 8.08
CA PHE A 96 -13.66 -9.29 6.80
C PHE A 96 -13.88 -8.12 5.83
N HIS A 97 -15.12 -7.62 5.72
CA HIS A 97 -15.44 -6.46 4.92
C HIS A 97 -14.70 -5.21 5.37
N PHE A 98 -14.65 -4.96 6.70
CA PHE A 98 -13.84 -3.90 7.27
C PHE A 98 -12.37 -4.04 6.86
N PHE A 99 -11.78 -5.22 7.06
CA PHE A 99 -10.37 -5.47 6.74
C PHE A 99 -10.09 -5.21 5.27
N ALA A 100 -10.94 -5.74 4.39
CA ALA A 100 -10.82 -5.57 2.95
C ALA A 100 -10.92 -4.09 2.53
N GLU A 101 -11.81 -3.32 3.15
CA GLU A 101 -12.03 -1.91 2.83
C GLU A 101 -10.84 -1.02 3.19
N VAL A 102 -10.08 -1.38 4.22
CA VAL A 102 -8.96 -0.57 4.73
C VAL A 102 -7.58 -1.04 4.25
N THR A 103 -7.50 -2.17 3.54
CA THR A 103 -6.25 -2.70 3.00
C THR A 103 -6.05 -2.33 1.53
N ALA A 104 -4.83 -1.93 1.15
CA ALA A 104 -4.41 -1.71 -0.22
C ALA A 104 -3.81 -2.98 -0.86
N HIS A 105 -3.75 -3.00 -2.18
CA HIS A 105 -3.43 -4.17 -3.00
C HIS A 105 -2.07 -4.11 -3.70
N SER A 106 -1.19 -3.19 -3.31
CA SER A 106 0.17 -3.14 -3.84
C SER A 106 1.11 -4.04 -3.05
N HIS A 107 2.29 -4.33 -3.59
CA HIS A 107 3.39 -4.91 -2.82
C HIS A 107 4.61 -4.01 -2.99
N TRP A 108 4.70 -2.98 -2.15
CA TRP A 108 5.92 -2.16 -2.13
C TRP A 108 7.07 -2.87 -1.40
N ILE A 109 6.73 -3.73 -0.43
CA ILE A 109 7.62 -4.69 0.22
C ILE A 109 7.63 -5.96 -0.63
N THR A 110 8.82 -6.49 -0.87
CA THR A 110 9.08 -7.76 -1.58
C THR A 110 8.41 -8.94 -0.89
N ASP A 111 8.74 -10.17 -1.30
CA ASP A 111 8.43 -11.33 -0.47
C ASP A 111 8.97 -11.09 0.95
N PHE A 112 8.06 -11.07 1.94
CA PHE A 112 8.38 -10.77 3.33
C PHE A 112 9.38 -11.78 3.92
N ARG A 113 9.46 -12.98 3.33
CA ARG A 113 10.39 -14.05 3.73
C ARG A 113 11.85 -13.68 3.50
N ASP A 114 12.12 -12.78 2.57
CA ASP A 114 13.49 -12.32 2.27
C ASP A 114 13.97 -11.24 3.25
N LYS A 115 13.02 -10.52 3.87
CA LYS A 115 13.28 -9.42 4.80
C LYS A 115 12.39 -9.53 6.05
N VAL A 116 12.44 -10.68 6.71
CA VAL A 116 11.52 -11.03 7.81
C VAL A 116 11.60 -10.05 8.99
N ASP A 117 12.80 -9.64 9.41
CA ASP A 117 12.97 -8.74 10.56
C ASP A 117 12.39 -7.34 10.29
N TYR A 118 12.62 -6.82 9.07
CA TYR A 118 12.07 -5.53 8.63
C TYR A 118 10.55 -5.60 8.52
N SER A 119 10.02 -6.68 7.95
CA SER A 119 8.58 -6.91 7.83
C SER A 119 7.94 -7.04 9.22
N ALA A 120 8.50 -7.83 10.13
CA ALA A 120 7.99 -7.97 11.49
C ALA A 120 7.88 -6.62 12.23
N TYR A 121 8.87 -5.73 12.04
CA TYR A 121 8.82 -4.37 12.56
C TYR A 121 7.65 -3.56 11.95
N ILE A 122 7.51 -3.56 10.63
CA ILE A 122 6.42 -2.86 9.93
C ILE A 122 5.04 -3.28 10.44
N LEU A 123 4.84 -4.58 10.60
CA LEU A 123 3.52 -5.18 10.89
C LEU A 123 3.06 -5.00 12.32
N SER A 124 3.98 -4.60 13.19
CA SER A 124 3.69 -4.33 14.58
C SER A 124 3.63 -2.84 14.89
N ASN A 125 3.78 -1.99 13.87
CA ASN A 125 3.73 -0.56 14.04
C ASN A 125 2.30 -0.03 13.77
N PRO A 126 1.79 0.94 14.54
CA PRO A 126 0.55 1.67 14.22
C PRO A 126 0.49 2.22 12.79
N ASN A 127 1.65 2.48 12.18
CA ASN A 127 1.78 2.96 10.82
C ASN A 127 1.34 1.94 9.77
N TYR A 128 1.19 0.65 10.13
CA TYR A 128 0.84 -0.40 9.19
C TYR A 128 -0.39 -0.02 8.36
N LEU A 129 -1.56 0.23 8.97
CA LEU A 129 -2.77 0.51 8.18
C LEU A 129 -2.65 1.79 7.33
N PHE A 130 -1.84 2.77 7.76
CA PHE A 130 -1.72 4.07 7.11
C PHE A 130 -0.79 4.09 5.90
N PHE A 131 0.25 3.26 5.86
CA PHE A 131 1.30 3.31 4.82
C PHE A 131 1.60 1.98 4.17
N HIS A 132 1.35 0.90 4.89
CA HIS A 132 1.52 -0.45 4.41
C HIS A 132 0.13 -0.98 4.14
N GLY A 133 -0.66 -1.48 5.07
CA GLY A 133 -2.06 -1.82 4.80
C GLY A 133 -2.21 -2.82 3.65
N ASP A 134 -1.10 -3.36 3.18
CA ASP A 134 -0.89 -4.25 2.06
C ASP A 134 0.14 -5.28 2.52
N GLY A 135 0.28 -6.33 1.75
CA GLY A 135 1.16 -7.43 2.07
C GLY A 135 0.81 -8.65 1.23
N ASN A 136 1.72 -9.61 1.18
CA ASN A 136 1.40 -10.89 0.55
C ASN A 136 0.20 -11.56 1.26
N CYS A 137 -0.52 -12.39 0.52
CA CYS A 137 -1.71 -13.10 1.01
C CYS A 137 -1.47 -13.91 2.31
N LEU A 138 -0.23 -14.38 2.54
CA LEU A 138 0.16 -14.99 3.79
C LEU A 138 0.04 -13.98 4.94
N LEU A 139 0.78 -12.88 4.86
CA LEU A 139 0.80 -11.87 5.90
C LEU A 139 -0.59 -11.33 6.23
N LEU A 140 -1.35 -10.96 5.20
CA LEU A 140 -2.70 -10.47 5.40
C LEU A 140 -3.55 -11.53 6.14
N SER A 141 -3.33 -12.84 5.91
CA SER A 141 -4.16 -13.94 6.48
C SER A 141 -3.91 -14.06 7.95
N LEU A 142 -2.64 -13.90 8.31
CA LEU A 142 -2.21 -13.88 9.68
C LEU A 142 -2.81 -12.70 10.44
N LEU A 143 -2.79 -11.51 9.84
CA LEU A 143 -3.37 -10.30 10.41
C LEU A 143 -4.88 -10.45 10.61
N PHE A 144 -5.59 -10.90 9.58
CA PHE A 144 -7.04 -11.09 9.63
C PHE A 144 -7.45 -12.17 10.64
N SER A 145 -6.84 -13.35 10.62
CA SER A 145 -7.13 -14.41 11.59
C SER A 145 -6.86 -13.95 13.03
N SER A 146 -5.75 -13.23 13.27
CA SER A 146 -5.43 -12.66 14.58
C SER A 146 -6.44 -11.60 15.02
N MET A 147 -6.94 -10.78 14.09
CA MET A 147 -7.99 -9.79 14.37
C MET A 147 -9.29 -10.48 14.81
N VAL A 148 -9.70 -11.53 14.10
CA VAL A 148 -10.91 -12.31 14.42
C VAL A 148 -10.78 -12.98 15.78
N GLU A 149 -9.65 -13.64 16.07
CA GLU A 149 -9.39 -14.27 17.38
C GLU A 149 -9.47 -13.25 18.51
N ASN A 150 -8.88 -12.06 18.33
CA ASN A 150 -8.88 -11.01 19.34
C ASN A 150 -10.24 -10.37 19.58
N LEU A 151 -11.02 -10.14 18.52
CA LEU A 151 -12.33 -9.46 18.63
C LEU A 151 -13.45 -10.38 19.07
N THR A 152 -13.40 -11.63 18.62
CA THR A 152 -14.53 -12.55 18.71
C THR A 152 -14.24 -13.75 19.61
N GLY A 153 -12.97 -14.04 19.89
CA GLY A 153 -12.53 -15.30 20.49
C GLY A 153 -12.58 -16.49 19.53
N TYR A 154 -13.00 -16.28 18.28
CA TYR A 154 -13.07 -17.31 17.26
C TYR A 154 -11.75 -17.46 16.53
N LYS A 155 -11.27 -18.69 16.36
CA LYS A 155 -10.06 -18.98 15.61
C LYS A 155 -10.41 -19.38 14.17
N LEU A 156 -9.87 -18.64 13.20
CA LEU A 156 -9.89 -19.04 11.80
C LEU A 156 -8.61 -19.83 11.48
N ASP A 157 -8.77 -20.92 10.74
CA ASP A 157 -7.64 -21.69 10.26
C ASP A 157 -7.04 -21.00 9.04
N VAL A 158 -5.76 -20.67 9.10
CA VAL A 158 -5.03 -20.13 7.96
C VAL A 158 -4.59 -21.30 7.10
N LYS A 159 -4.97 -21.34 5.82
CA LYS A 159 -4.65 -22.41 4.88
C LYS A 159 -3.59 -21.93 3.92
N PHE A 160 -2.52 -22.71 3.82
CA PHE A 160 -1.40 -22.46 2.93
C PHE A 160 -1.47 -23.45 1.77
N CYS A 161 -1.57 -22.91 0.56
CA CYS A 161 -1.70 -23.71 -0.65
C CYS A 161 -0.40 -23.70 -1.43
N ARG A 162 -0.08 -24.86 -1.98
CA ARG A 162 1.17 -25.10 -2.71
C ARG A 162 0.88 -25.57 -4.12
N ASN A 163 1.83 -25.36 -5.02
CA ASN A 163 1.83 -26.04 -6.31
C ASN A 163 2.41 -27.47 -6.17
N ASP A 164 2.35 -28.25 -7.26
CA ASP A 164 2.86 -29.63 -7.29
C ASP A 164 4.36 -29.74 -6.96
N GLU A 165 5.11 -28.64 -7.11
CA GLU A 165 6.54 -28.54 -6.79
C GLU A 165 6.79 -28.14 -5.32
N GLY A 166 5.75 -27.97 -4.51
CA GLY A 166 5.83 -27.56 -3.12
C GLY A 166 6.15 -26.08 -2.91
N THR A 167 6.07 -25.26 -3.96
CA THR A 167 6.25 -23.81 -3.87
C THR A 167 4.94 -23.10 -3.53
N PHE A 168 5.07 -21.88 -3.01
CA PHE A 168 3.96 -21.08 -2.52
C PHE A 168 3.00 -20.65 -3.64
N SER A 169 1.70 -20.96 -3.50
CA SER A 169 0.68 -20.49 -4.45
C SER A 169 -0.25 -19.43 -3.84
N HIS A 170 -0.76 -19.65 -2.63
CA HIS A 170 -1.66 -18.70 -1.94
C HIS A 170 -1.90 -19.01 -0.46
N VAL A 171 -2.45 -18.04 0.28
CA VAL A 171 -2.98 -18.23 1.64
C VAL A 171 -4.33 -17.57 1.80
N TYR A 172 -5.22 -18.24 2.52
CA TYR A 172 -6.51 -17.69 2.96
C TYR A 172 -6.83 -18.11 4.39
N CYS A 173 -7.83 -17.46 5.00
CA CYS A 173 -8.42 -17.92 6.25
C CYS A 173 -9.67 -18.76 5.95
N CYS A 174 -9.94 -19.78 6.75
CA CYS A 174 -11.16 -20.56 6.62
C CYS A 174 -11.81 -20.83 7.98
N ASP A 175 -13.13 -20.92 7.94
CA ASP A 175 -13.97 -21.43 9.02
C ASP A 175 -14.44 -22.82 8.59
N GLU A 176 -13.66 -23.86 8.96
CA GLU A 176 -13.98 -25.25 8.60
C GLU A 176 -15.36 -25.68 9.11
N LYS A 177 -15.78 -25.19 10.27
CA LYS A 177 -17.06 -25.56 10.87
C LYS A 177 -18.25 -25.07 10.06
N ARG A 178 -18.11 -23.89 9.43
CA ARG A 178 -19.16 -23.28 8.59
C ARG A 178 -18.92 -23.47 7.10
N GLY A 179 -17.81 -24.08 6.70
CA GLY A 179 -17.41 -24.22 5.30
C GLY A 179 -17.17 -22.89 4.60
N ARG A 180 -16.66 -21.87 5.31
CA ARG A 180 -16.42 -20.53 4.75
C ARG A 180 -14.94 -20.27 4.51
N ILE A 181 -14.64 -19.54 3.43
CA ILE A 181 -13.29 -19.09 3.06
C ILE A 181 -13.29 -17.57 3.04
N TYR A 182 -12.26 -16.99 3.65
CA TYR A 182 -11.97 -15.57 3.73
C TYR A 182 -10.63 -15.31 3.04
N ASP A 183 -10.70 -14.82 1.80
CA ASP A 183 -9.53 -14.47 1.00
C ASP A 183 -9.33 -12.96 0.97
N ILE A 184 -8.50 -12.52 1.89
CA ILE A 184 -8.12 -11.13 2.18
C ILE A 184 -7.22 -10.46 1.13
N ASP A 185 -6.61 -11.24 0.23
CA ASP A 185 -5.90 -10.71 -0.94
C ASP A 185 -6.93 -10.30 -2.00
N GLN A 186 -8.22 -10.51 -1.68
CA GLN A 186 -9.42 -10.11 -2.41
C GLN A 186 -9.51 -10.65 -3.83
N LYS A 187 -8.72 -11.68 -4.15
CA LYS A 187 -8.86 -12.47 -5.37
C LYS A 187 -10.16 -13.29 -5.38
N SER A 188 -10.87 -13.41 -4.25
CA SER A 188 -12.12 -14.17 -4.17
C SER A 188 -13.23 -13.62 -3.25
N ILE A 189 -13.29 -12.29 -3.04
CA ILE A 189 -14.57 -11.64 -2.67
C ILE A 189 -15.53 -11.91 -3.86
N LEU A 190 -16.62 -12.69 -3.84
CA LEU A 190 -17.45 -13.25 -2.79
C LEU A 190 -18.05 -14.60 -3.26
N ASN A 191 -17.97 -15.59 -2.38
CA ASN A 191 -18.94 -16.70 -2.31
C ASN A 191 -20.21 -16.24 -1.55
N ALA A 192 -20.82 -15.12 -1.96
CA ALA A 192 -22.11 -14.70 -1.38
C ALA A 192 -23.31 -15.36 -2.04
N HIS A 193 -23.09 -16.26 -3.00
CA HIS A 193 -24.08 -17.26 -3.37
C HIS A 193 -23.36 -18.61 -3.44
N THR A 194 -23.13 -19.19 -2.25
CA THR A 194 -23.06 -20.66 -2.02
C THR A 194 -21.89 -21.37 -2.76
N LEU A 195 -21.27 -22.43 -2.29
CA LEU A 195 -21.73 -23.82 -2.49
C LEU A 195 -22.90 -24.01 -3.50
N CYS A 196 -23.08 -23.13 -4.50
CA CYS A 196 -24.24 -23.08 -5.37
C CYS A 196 -23.88 -23.76 -6.67
N ALA A 197 -24.62 -24.82 -6.96
CA ALA A 197 -24.63 -25.46 -8.25
C ALA A 197 -25.24 -24.57 -9.36
N ASP A 198 -25.73 -23.35 -9.07
CA ASP A 198 -26.52 -22.56 -10.03
C ASP A 198 -26.28 -21.02 -9.99
N GLY A 199 -25.08 -20.52 -9.69
CA GLY A 199 -24.80 -19.07 -9.68
C GLY A 199 -23.44 -18.74 -10.29
N GLU A 200 -23.41 -17.83 -11.27
CA GLU A 200 -22.23 -17.46 -12.07
C GLU A 200 -21.00 -17.15 -11.20
N ASP A 201 -19.87 -17.81 -11.50
CA ASP A 201 -18.64 -17.70 -10.73
C ASP A 201 -17.96 -16.35 -11.01
N ILE A 202 -18.15 -15.40 -10.09
CA ILE A 202 -17.57 -14.06 -10.17
C ILE A 202 -16.10 -14.00 -9.72
N LYS A 203 -15.55 -15.05 -9.08
CA LYS A 203 -14.16 -15.07 -8.56
C LYS A 203 -13.08 -14.85 -9.64
N PRO A 204 -13.20 -15.40 -10.86
CA PRO A 204 -12.22 -15.19 -11.93
C PRO A 204 -12.08 -13.72 -12.32
N LEU A 205 -13.16 -12.94 -12.23
CA LEU A 205 -13.12 -11.51 -12.49
C LEU A 205 -12.16 -10.80 -11.54
N TYR A 206 -12.23 -11.09 -10.23
CA TYR A 206 -11.44 -10.39 -9.21
C TYR A 206 -9.95 -10.69 -9.24
N ALA A 207 -9.60 -11.97 -9.37
CA ALA A 207 -8.22 -12.37 -9.59
C ALA A 207 -7.63 -11.70 -10.83
N LEU A 208 -8.45 -11.56 -11.88
CA LEU A 208 -8.06 -10.88 -13.11
C LEU A 208 -7.91 -9.36 -12.92
N ILE A 209 -8.74 -8.68 -12.11
CA ILE A 209 -8.53 -7.24 -11.83
C ILE A 209 -7.23 -6.98 -11.08
N TYR A 210 -7.01 -7.73 -10.00
CA TYR A 210 -5.78 -7.61 -9.22
C TYR A 210 -4.57 -7.88 -10.11
N TRP A 211 -4.66 -8.90 -10.96
CA TRP A 211 -3.65 -9.22 -11.95
C TRP A 211 -3.45 -8.08 -12.96
N LEU A 212 -4.52 -7.50 -13.51
CA LEU A 212 -4.45 -6.37 -14.46
C LEU A 212 -3.82 -5.13 -13.83
N LEU A 213 -4.21 -4.78 -12.60
CA LEU A 213 -3.63 -3.63 -11.89
C LEU A 213 -2.16 -3.88 -11.55
N THR A 214 -1.81 -5.09 -11.12
CA THR A 214 -0.41 -5.51 -10.90
C THR A 214 0.38 -5.46 -12.21
N HIS A 215 -0.19 -5.96 -13.31
CA HIS A 215 0.42 -5.93 -14.64
C HIS A 215 0.62 -4.51 -15.13
N GLY A 216 -0.36 -3.62 -14.96
CA GLY A 216 -0.22 -2.20 -15.25
C GLY A 216 0.93 -1.55 -14.48
N GLY A 217 1.07 -1.87 -13.19
CA GLY A 217 2.21 -1.43 -12.38
C GLY A 217 3.56 -1.95 -12.90
N VAL A 218 3.62 -3.23 -13.30
CA VAL A 218 4.80 -3.84 -13.93
C VAL A 218 5.14 -3.18 -15.27
N LEU A 219 4.15 -2.94 -16.13
CA LEU A 219 4.33 -2.22 -17.39
C LEU A 219 4.88 -0.82 -17.13
N LYS A 220 4.38 -0.13 -16.10
CA LYS A 220 4.92 1.17 -15.71
C LYS A 220 6.35 1.09 -15.22
N TYR A 221 6.69 0.10 -14.40
CA TYR A 221 8.05 -0.15 -13.96
C TYR A 221 9.00 -0.43 -15.14
N ASN A 222 8.58 -1.24 -16.12
CA ASN A 222 9.38 -1.57 -17.31
C ASN A 222 9.62 -0.37 -18.24
N GLN A 223 8.83 0.71 -18.12
CA GLN A 223 9.07 1.97 -18.84
C GLN A 223 10.17 2.82 -18.18
N LEU A 224 10.55 2.55 -16.93
CA LEU A 224 11.61 3.27 -16.25
C LEU A 224 12.98 2.88 -16.83
N ARG A 225 13.85 3.86 -17.07
CA ARG A 225 15.26 3.58 -17.31
C ARG A 225 15.88 3.05 -16.03
N GLN A 226 16.91 2.20 -16.15
CA GLN A 226 17.62 1.64 -14.98
C GLN A 226 18.11 2.72 -14.01
N SER A 227 18.62 3.86 -14.51
CA SER A 227 19.05 4.96 -13.65
C SER A 227 17.89 5.60 -12.87
N GLN A 228 16.68 5.61 -13.42
CA GLN A 228 15.50 6.17 -12.77
C GLN A 228 14.94 5.21 -11.72
N SER A 229 14.91 3.90 -12.02
CA SER A 229 14.53 2.91 -11.02
C SER A 229 15.51 2.88 -9.86
N ASP A 230 16.82 3.03 -10.13
CA ASP A 230 17.84 3.13 -9.09
C ASP A 230 17.72 4.39 -8.22
N ASP A 231 17.26 5.51 -8.76
CA ASP A 231 17.08 6.73 -7.97
C ASP A 231 15.76 6.71 -7.16
N LEU A 232 14.69 6.18 -7.75
CA LEU A 232 13.34 6.26 -7.18
C LEU A 232 12.98 5.11 -6.24
N LEU A 233 13.41 3.88 -6.54
CA LEU A 233 12.93 2.67 -5.89
C LEU A 233 13.99 2.08 -4.94
N SER A 234 13.53 1.40 -3.89
CA SER A 234 14.42 0.63 -3.02
C SER A 234 15.05 -0.55 -3.77
N SER A 235 16.22 -1.00 -3.32
CA SER A 235 16.90 -2.19 -3.86
C SER A 235 16.02 -3.43 -3.73
N ALA A 236 15.27 -3.53 -2.63
CA ALA A 236 14.24 -4.55 -2.43
C ALA A 236 13.22 -4.54 -3.57
N THR A 237 12.57 -3.39 -3.80
CA THR A 237 11.54 -3.24 -4.81
C THR A 237 12.08 -3.59 -6.20
N VAL A 238 13.26 -3.09 -6.56
CA VAL A 238 13.91 -3.38 -7.84
C VAL A 238 14.20 -4.88 -7.99
N GLN A 239 14.71 -5.53 -6.95
CA GLN A 239 14.98 -6.97 -6.95
C GLN A 239 13.69 -7.78 -7.16
N TYR A 240 12.61 -7.42 -6.44
CA TYR A 240 11.31 -8.08 -6.60
C TYR A 240 10.79 -7.99 -8.03
N PHE A 241 10.82 -6.80 -8.64
CA PHE A 241 10.39 -6.66 -10.03
C PHE A 241 11.28 -7.45 -10.99
N LYS A 242 12.60 -7.45 -10.75
CA LYS A 242 13.57 -8.22 -11.54
C LYS A 242 13.32 -9.72 -11.52
N GLU A 243 13.14 -10.28 -10.34
CA GLU A 243 12.99 -11.72 -10.14
C GLU A 243 11.63 -12.23 -10.60
N ASN A 244 10.57 -11.47 -10.36
CA ASN A 244 9.20 -11.91 -10.61
C ASN A 244 8.67 -11.51 -11.99
N PHE A 245 9.23 -10.48 -12.64
CA PHE A 245 8.66 -9.90 -13.86
C PHE A 245 9.67 -9.59 -14.98
N GLU A 246 10.96 -9.35 -14.69
CA GLU A 246 11.96 -9.07 -15.75
C GLU A 246 12.68 -10.31 -16.31
N THR A 247 12.48 -11.52 -15.75
CA THR A 247 13.19 -12.70 -16.26
C THR A 247 12.83 -12.95 -17.73
N ARG A 248 13.75 -12.59 -18.63
CA ARG A 248 13.71 -12.76 -20.09
C ARG A 248 13.68 -14.23 -20.53
N ASP A 249 13.45 -15.17 -19.61
CA ASP A 249 13.24 -16.57 -19.94
C ASP A 249 11.77 -16.72 -20.36
N PRO A 250 11.48 -16.96 -21.65
CA PRO A 250 10.11 -17.15 -22.12
C PRO A 250 9.38 -18.31 -21.44
N LYS A 251 10.11 -19.21 -20.76
CA LYS A 251 9.56 -20.32 -19.97
C LYS A 251 9.26 -19.94 -18.52
N LYS A 252 9.84 -18.83 -18.02
CA LYS A 252 9.55 -18.22 -16.70
C LYS A 252 8.79 -16.91 -16.82
N LYS A 253 8.36 -16.54 -18.04
CA LYS A 253 7.30 -15.58 -18.24
C LYS A 253 6.25 -15.85 -17.17
N SER A 254 6.05 -14.86 -16.30
CA SER A 254 5.01 -14.93 -15.29
C SER A 254 3.73 -15.40 -15.98
N ARG A 255 2.86 -16.17 -15.29
CA ARG A 255 1.67 -16.82 -15.88
C ARG A 255 0.83 -15.89 -16.78
N ILE A 256 1.02 -14.59 -16.56
CA ILE A 256 0.60 -13.41 -17.29
C ILE A 256 0.85 -13.41 -18.83
N TYR A 257 1.77 -14.22 -19.36
CA TYR A 257 2.06 -14.29 -20.81
C TYR A 257 1.86 -15.68 -21.43
N GLN A 258 1.22 -16.60 -20.71
CA GLN A 258 0.68 -17.81 -21.32
C GLN A 258 -0.57 -17.42 -22.13
N PRO A 259 -0.93 -18.15 -23.20
CA PRO A 259 -2.23 -17.95 -23.85
C PRO A 259 -3.31 -17.92 -22.76
N ASP A 260 -4.27 -17.01 -22.89
CA ASP A 260 -5.32 -16.77 -21.89
C ASP A 260 -5.74 -18.11 -21.29
N PRO A 261 -5.50 -18.35 -19.98
CA PRO A 261 -6.05 -19.53 -19.37
C PRO A 261 -7.55 -19.42 -19.60
N VAL A 262 -8.12 -20.42 -20.26
CA VAL A 262 -9.57 -20.50 -20.34
C VAL A 262 -10.04 -20.48 -18.88
N GLN A 263 -11.12 -19.78 -18.58
CA GLN A 263 -11.59 -19.58 -17.20
C GLN A 263 -11.64 -20.89 -16.39
N GLU A 264 -11.88 -22.00 -17.08
CA GLU A 264 -11.82 -23.37 -16.57
C GLU A 264 -10.42 -23.83 -16.10
N ASP A 265 -9.33 -23.48 -16.80
CA ASP A 265 -7.95 -23.96 -16.52
C ASP A 265 -7.36 -23.38 -15.23
N PHE A 266 -7.60 -22.09 -14.95
CA PHE A 266 -7.11 -21.47 -13.71
C PHE A 266 -7.90 -21.95 -12.50
N PHE A 267 -9.21 -22.17 -12.68
CA PHE A 267 -10.13 -22.65 -11.66
C PHE A 267 -9.83 -24.09 -11.26
N GLU A 268 -9.66 -25.00 -12.22
CA GLU A 268 -9.32 -26.40 -11.94
C GLU A 268 -7.97 -26.53 -11.23
N TYR A 269 -6.98 -25.70 -11.61
CA TYR A 269 -5.67 -25.69 -10.94
C TYR A 269 -5.78 -25.20 -9.48
N TRP A 270 -6.56 -24.15 -9.24
CA TRP A 270 -6.81 -23.62 -7.90
C TRP A 270 -7.62 -24.59 -7.03
N GLU A 271 -8.67 -25.19 -7.59
CA GLU A 271 -9.48 -26.20 -6.89
C GLU A 271 -8.67 -27.44 -6.54
N LYS A 272 -7.85 -27.93 -7.48
CA LYS A 272 -6.97 -29.09 -7.26
C LYS A 272 -5.89 -28.78 -6.23
N ALA A 273 -5.26 -27.60 -6.31
CA ALA A 273 -4.34 -27.14 -5.28
C ALA A 273 -5.04 -27.02 -3.92
N ASN A 274 -6.29 -26.54 -3.90
CA ASN A 274 -7.12 -26.45 -2.69
C ASN A 274 -7.45 -27.78 -2.02
N LYS A 275 -7.73 -28.81 -2.81
CA LYS A 275 -8.14 -30.12 -2.30
C LYS A 275 -6.96 -31.03 -1.97
N ASP A 276 -5.90 -30.99 -2.78
CA ASP A 276 -4.81 -31.97 -2.70
C ASP A 276 -3.51 -31.40 -2.09
N LEU A 277 -3.35 -30.07 -2.08
CA LEU A 277 -2.07 -29.40 -1.80
C LEU A 277 -2.17 -28.24 -0.79
N CYS A 278 -3.22 -28.20 0.04
CA CYS A 278 -3.33 -27.23 1.13
C CYS A 278 -3.14 -27.85 2.50
N GLU A 279 -2.43 -27.13 3.35
CA GLU A 279 -2.18 -27.48 4.74
C GLU A 279 -2.65 -26.37 5.67
N THR A 280 -2.94 -26.71 6.92
CA THR A 280 -3.20 -25.71 7.95
C THR A 280 -1.88 -25.09 8.39
N LEU A 281 -1.76 -23.78 8.22
CA LEU A 281 -0.64 -23.00 8.68
C LEU A 281 -0.93 -22.45 10.09
N ASN A 282 -0.17 -22.93 11.07
CA ASN A 282 -0.17 -22.35 12.41
C ASN A 282 1.09 -21.51 12.60
N LEU A 283 0.92 -20.24 12.96
CA LEU A 283 2.04 -19.31 13.15
C LEU A 283 2.96 -19.65 14.30
N LYS A 284 2.45 -20.33 15.31
CA LYS A 284 3.19 -20.64 16.54
C LYS A 284 4.12 -21.83 16.36
N ASP A 285 3.96 -22.56 15.26
CA ASP A 285 4.77 -23.73 14.95
C ASP A 285 6.09 -23.26 14.31
N ASP A 286 7.19 -23.97 14.59
CA ASP A 286 8.54 -23.68 14.09
C ASP A 286 8.92 -24.55 12.88
N ASP A 287 7.89 -24.99 12.15
CA ASP A 287 7.91 -25.84 10.96
C ASP A 287 8.51 -25.16 9.71
N TYR A 288 8.80 -23.85 9.77
CA TYR A 288 9.50 -23.11 8.73
C TYR A 288 10.59 -22.19 9.26
N VAL A 289 11.70 -22.09 8.51
CA VAL A 289 12.82 -21.20 8.83
C VAL A 289 12.35 -19.74 8.97
N TRP A 290 11.55 -19.24 8.02
CA TRP A 290 11.05 -17.87 8.07
C TRP A 290 10.12 -17.63 9.27
N LYS A 291 9.32 -18.62 9.69
CA LYS A 291 8.46 -18.50 10.89
C LYS A 291 9.30 -18.35 12.14
N LYS A 292 10.35 -19.15 12.27
CA LYS A 292 11.28 -19.06 13.41
C LYS A 292 11.91 -17.67 13.50
N VAL A 293 12.37 -17.12 12.37
CA VAL A 293 12.92 -15.76 12.31
C VAL A 293 11.84 -14.72 12.67
N PHE A 294 10.64 -14.85 12.13
CA PHE A 294 9.52 -13.94 12.38
C PHE A 294 9.09 -13.94 13.85
N LEU A 295 8.92 -15.12 14.45
CA LEU A 295 8.57 -15.28 15.86
C LEU A 295 9.66 -14.72 16.78
N ASN A 296 10.94 -14.94 16.45
CA ASN A 296 12.05 -14.35 17.18
C ASN A 296 12.04 -12.82 17.05
N ALA A 297 11.78 -12.27 15.86
CA ALA A 297 11.70 -10.83 15.64
C ALA A 297 10.54 -10.20 16.43
N LEU A 298 9.38 -10.86 16.50
CA LEU A 298 8.26 -10.45 17.33
C LEU A 298 8.60 -10.54 18.83
N HIS A 299 9.19 -11.66 19.27
CA HIS A 299 9.60 -11.86 20.67
C HIS A 299 10.61 -10.80 21.12
N ASN A 300 11.64 -10.52 20.31
CA ASN A 300 12.66 -9.51 20.61
C ASN A 300 12.09 -8.08 20.69
N GLN A 301 10.90 -7.87 20.13
CA GLN A 301 10.17 -6.60 20.21
C GLN A 301 9.13 -6.60 21.35
N ASN A 302 9.07 -7.64 22.18
CA ASN A 302 8.04 -7.86 23.21
C ASN A 302 6.61 -7.92 22.64
N LEU A 303 6.48 -8.41 21.42
CA LEU A 303 5.24 -8.56 20.67
C LEU A 303 4.87 -10.04 20.58
N GLY A 304 3.66 -10.39 21.00
CA GLY A 304 3.05 -11.68 20.66
C GLY A 304 2.22 -11.54 19.39
N ALA A 305 1.88 -12.65 18.72
CA ALA A 305 0.93 -12.66 17.60
C ALA A 305 -0.39 -11.93 17.93
N LYS A 306 -0.82 -12.02 19.19
CA LYS A 306 -1.98 -11.29 19.74
C LYS A 306 -1.86 -9.75 19.65
N LYS A 307 -0.65 -9.20 19.80
CA LYS A 307 -0.40 -7.75 19.77
C LYS A 307 -0.27 -7.17 18.36
N LEU A 308 -0.03 -8.02 17.34
CA LEU A 308 0.25 -7.60 15.96
C LEU A 308 -0.83 -6.65 15.42
N MET A 309 -2.11 -6.96 15.68
CA MET A 309 -3.24 -6.12 15.25
C MET A 309 -3.70 -5.09 16.29
N GLU A 310 -3.40 -5.29 17.58
CA GLU A 310 -3.78 -4.30 18.61
C GLU A 310 -3.04 -2.98 18.38
N ASP A 311 -1.79 -3.05 17.94
CA ASP A 311 -0.96 -1.88 17.67
C ASP A 311 -1.36 -1.17 16.36
N ALA A 312 -1.87 -1.90 15.37
CA ALA A 312 -2.34 -1.34 14.10
C ALA A 312 -3.54 -0.38 14.27
N PHE A 313 -4.33 -0.53 15.34
CA PHE A 313 -5.45 0.37 15.68
C PHE A 313 -5.05 1.50 16.64
N LYS A 314 -3.80 1.56 17.10
CA LYS A 314 -3.36 2.67 17.94
C LYS A 314 -3.33 3.97 17.13
N PRO A 315 -3.56 5.12 17.77
CA PRO A 315 -3.47 6.40 17.08
C PRO A 315 -2.07 6.59 16.48
N PHE A 316 -2.03 6.88 15.19
CA PHE A 316 -0.86 7.37 14.50
C PHE A 316 -0.82 8.89 14.60
N SER A 317 0.37 9.48 14.62
CA SER A 317 0.48 10.93 14.72
C SER A 317 1.61 11.50 13.91
N ILE A 318 1.36 12.66 13.32
CA ILE A 318 2.32 13.43 12.54
C ILE A 318 2.48 14.81 13.18
N ASN A 319 3.73 15.23 13.35
CA ASN A 319 4.05 16.61 13.71
C ASN A 319 4.19 17.43 12.43
N ILE A 320 3.41 18.52 12.34
CA ILE A 320 3.58 19.57 11.32
C ILE A 320 4.40 20.68 11.96
N PRO A 321 5.56 21.05 11.39
CA PRO A 321 6.36 22.15 11.93
C PRO A 321 5.60 23.48 11.87
N ALA A 322 6.01 24.45 12.69
CA ALA A 322 5.55 25.84 12.59
C ALA A 322 5.61 26.35 11.14
N SER A 323 4.56 27.03 10.67
CA SER A 323 4.40 27.50 9.28
C SER A 323 4.43 26.41 8.19
N GLY A 324 4.38 25.13 8.57
CA GLY A 324 4.30 23.99 7.66
C GLY A 324 2.86 23.61 7.32
N HIS A 325 2.71 22.58 6.48
CA HIS A 325 1.42 21.95 6.23
C HIS A 325 1.57 20.47 5.88
N LEU A 326 0.51 19.70 6.14
CA LEU A 326 0.35 18.33 5.63
C LEU A 326 -0.69 18.37 4.52
N SER A 327 -0.40 17.80 3.35
CA SER A 327 -1.41 17.55 2.33
C SER A 327 -1.49 16.06 1.99
N LEU A 328 -2.68 15.58 1.68
CA LEU A 328 -2.95 14.19 1.30
C LEU A 328 -3.81 14.19 0.04
N GLY A 329 -3.43 13.39 -0.95
CA GLY A 329 -4.07 13.38 -2.27
C GLY A 329 -3.25 14.09 -3.34
N PHE A 330 -3.70 13.98 -4.60
CA PHE A 330 -3.02 14.61 -5.74
C PHE A 330 -3.43 16.08 -5.88
N THR A 331 -2.46 16.98 -5.69
CA THR A 331 -2.59 18.39 -6.10
C THR A 331 -2.20 18.57 -7.56
N LYS A 332 -2.62 19.69 -8.18
CA LYS A 332 -2.15 20.11 -9.51
C LYS A 332 -0.62 20.12 -9.59
N GLU A 333 0.03 20.63 -8.54
CA GLU A 333 1.50 20.66 -8.42
C GLU A 333 2.11 19.26 -8.38
N LEU A 334 1.66 18.37 -7.50
CA LEU A 334 2.22 17.02 -7.36
C LEU A 334 1.93 16.14 -8.57
N SER A 335 0.76 16.31 -9.19
CA SER A 335 0.40 15.57 -10.41
C SER A 335 1.25 15.94 -11.63
N ALA A 336 1.90 17.11 -11.60
CA ALA A 336 2.84 17.54 -12.65
C ALA A 336 4.25 16.95 -12.46
N ILE A 337 4.54 16.29 -11.33
CA ILE A 337 5.82 15.62 -11.06
C ILE A 337 5.70 14.18 -11.52
N GLU A 338 6.34 13.85 -12.65
CA GLU A 338 6.21 12.54 -13.27
C GLU A 338 6.66 11.39 -12.37
N GLU A 339 7.69 11.59 -11.55
CA GLU A 339 8.21 10.58 -10.64
C GLU A 339 7.18 10.17 -9.56
N ILE A 340 6.39 11.13 -9.05
CA ILE A 340 5.31 10.83 -8.11
C ILE A 340 4.21 10.02 -8.79
N MET A 341 3.87 10.41 -10.02
CA MET A 341 2.88 9.68 -10.80
C MET A 341 3.38 8.26 -11.10
N GLU A 342 4.64 8.07 -11.47
CA GLU A 342 5.25 6.76 -11.68
C GLU A 342 5.13 5.88 -10.44
N LEU A 343 5.49 6.40 -9.26
CA LEU A 343 5.38 5.68 -7.99
C LEU A 343 3.93 5.31 -7.65
N ALA A 344 2.97 6.21 -7.87
CA ALA A 344 1.55 5.93 -7.60
C ALA A 344 0.95 4.87 -8.53
N HIS A 345 1.44 4.75 -9.76
CA HIS A 345 1.01 3.69 -10.69
C HIS A 345 1.68 2.35 -10.36
N ILE A 346 2.96 2.35 -10.00
CA ILE A 346 3.70 1.14 -9.60
C ILE A 346 3.13 0.58 -8.30
N PHE A 347 2.83 1.46 -7.33
CA PHE A 347 2.25 1.10 -6.04
C PHE A 347 0.77 1.51 -5.99
N TYR A 348 -0.04 0.87 -6.82
CA TYR A 348 -1.47 1.18 -6.88
C TYR A 348 -2.18 1.03 -5.53
N GLY A 349 -3.09 1.94 -5.22
CA GLY A 349 -3.72 2.05 -3.89
C GLY A 349 -3.02 3.03 -2.95
N ARG A 350 -1.90 3.62 -3.40
CA ARG A 350 -1.22 4.71 -2.70
C ARG A 350 -1.58 6.06 -3.27
N THR A 351 -1.59 7.05 -2.39
CA THR A 351 -1.71 8.47 -2.71
C THR A 351 -0.60 9.24 -2.00
N PRO A 352 -0.06 10.33 -2.57
CA PRO A 352 0.98 11.08 -1.89
C PRO A 352 0.43 11.76 -0.64
N MET A 353 1.15 11.58 0.47
CA MET A 353 1.01 12.39 1.67
C MET A 353 2.27 13.24 1.82
N GLN A 354 2.13 14.55 1.64
CA GLN A 354 3.20 15.53 1.64
C GLN A 354 3.25 16.25 2.98
N ILE A 355 4.43 16.30 3.59
CA ILE A 355 4.75 17.24 4.67
C ILE A 355 5.62 18.34 4.09
N HIS A 356 5.11 19.57 4.11
CA HIS A 356 5.85 20.76 3.75
C HIS A 356 6.55 21.33 4.97
N ILE A 357 7.88 21.40 4.89
CA ILE A 357 8.74 21.78 6.01
C ILE A 357 9.47 23.06 5.61
N PRO A 358 9.25 24.18 6.32
CA PRO A 358 10.08 25.37 6.16
C PRO A 358 11.54 25.00 6.41
N ALA A 359 12.38 25.32 5.44
CA ALA A 359 13.78 24.99 5.52
C ALA A 359 14.48 26.00 6.44
N SER A 360 15.30 25.46 7.31
CA SER A 360 16.30 26.19 8.07
C SER A 360 17.66 25.64 7.69
N LYS A 361 18.74 26.24 8.20
CA LYS A 361 20.10 25.76 7.91
C LYS A 361 20.27 24.27 8.25
N THR A 362 19.61 23.82 9.32
CA THR A 362 19.65 22.45 9.82
C THR A 362 18.28 22.08 10.37
N ASN A 363 17.60 21.15 9.71
CA ASN A 363 16.31 20.62 10.15
C ASN A 363 16.52 19.23 10.74
N VAL A 364 15.98 18.99 11.92
CA VAL A 364 15.94 17.68 12.56
C VAL A 364 14.50 17.18 12.50
N ILE A 365 14.29 16.02 11.88
CA ILE A 365 12.96 15.53 11.54
C ILE A 365 12.82 14.07 11.93
N ASP A 366 11.74 13.73 12.61
CA ASP A 366 11.33 12.36 12.83
C ASP A 366 10.62 11.82 11.59
N LEU A 367 11.30 10.94 10.86
CA LEU A 367 10.66 10.17 9.81
C LEU A 367 9.95 8.98 10.44
N PHE A 368 8.62 8.93 10.33
CA PHE A 368 7.82 7.84 10.90
C PHE A 368 7.74 6.60 10.01
N ASP A 369 8.04 6.73 8.71
CA ASP A 369 8.08 5.65 7.74
C ASP A 369 9.13 5.96 6.66
N MET A 370 9.35 5.03 5.73
CA MET A 370 10.17 5.27 4.54
C MET A 370 9.40 6.20 3.57
N PRO A 371 9.91 7.42 3.29
CA PRO A 371 9.33 8.28 2.28
C PRO A 371 9.49 7.67 0.89
N TRP A 372 8.56 7.98 -0.01
CA TRP A 372 8.77 7.81 -1.45
C TRP A 372 9.92 8.69 -1.93
N LEU A 373 9.87 9.98 -1.57
CA LEU A 373 10.88 10.94 -1.97
C LEU A 373 10.86 12.19 -1.09
N ILE A 374 11.96 12.93 -1.11
CA ILE A 374 12.03 14.30 -0.62
C ILE A 374 12.27 15.22 -1.82
N LEU A 375 11.46 16.28 -1.95
CA LEU A 375 11.62 17.32 -2.96
C LEU A 375 12.25 18.57 -2.34
N PHE A 376 13.22 19.11 -3.05
CA PHE A 376 13.97 20.32 -2.74
C PHE A 376 13.81 21.33 -3.87
N SER A 377 14.24 22.58 -3.65
CA SER A 377 14.28 23.55 -4.74
C SER A 377 15.28 23.13 -5.82
N THR A 378 15.13 23.69 -7.02
CA THR A 378 16.02 23.41 -8.16
C THR A 378 17.49 23.76 -7.90
N LYS A 379 17.76 24.65 -6.92
CA LYS A 379 19.10 25.13 -6.54
C LYS A 379 19.85 24.13 -5.65
N GLN A 380 19.16 23.21 -4.99
CA GLN A 380 19.74 22.31 -4.01
C GLN A 380 20.33 21.06 -4.69
N GLU A 381 21.48 21.19 -5.35
CA GLU A 381 22.13 20.08 -6.07
C GLU A 381 22.69 18.96 -5.18
N MET A 382 23.00 19.30 -3.93
CA MET A 382 23.48 18.37 -2.93
C MET A 382 22.81 18.67 -1.60
N VAL A 383 22.52 17.65 -0.81
CA VAL A 383 21.97 17.80 0.53
C VAL A 383 22.74 16.89 1.46
N LYS A 384 22.97 17.36 2.68
CA LYS A 384 23.56 16.54 3.72
C LYS A 384 22.44 15.94 4.54
N ILE A 385 22.38 14.61 4.58
CA ILE A 385 21.46 13.87 5.44
C ILE A 385 22.31 13.15 6.49
N ASN A 386 22.06 13.47 7.76
CA ASN A 386 22.91 13.15 8.90
C ASN A 386 24.33 13.69 8.68
N GLU A 387 25.30 12.81 8.44
CA GLU A 387 26.70 13.17 8.18
C GLU A 387 27.11 12.98 6.72
N ASN A 388 26.23 12.39 5.90
CA ASN A 388 26.54 11.99 4.53
C ASN A 388 25.99 13.00 3.52
N VAL A 389 26.76 13.24 2.46
CA VAL A 389 26.36 14.14 1.37
C VAL A 389 25.78 13.31 0.23
N TYR A 390 24.60 13.71 -0.23
CA TYR A 390 23.88 13.08 -1.33
C TYR A 390 23.66 14.10 -2.45
N THR A 391 23.93 13.67 -3.68
CA THR A 391 23.55 14.44 -4.88
C THR A 391 22.07 14.26 -5.14
N THR A 392 21.38 15.34 -5.48
CA THR A 392 19.95 15.33 -5.81
C THR A 392 19.72 15.23 -7.32
N THR A 393 18.67 14.54 -7.72
CA THR A 393 18.28 14.36 -9.12
C THR A 393 17.25 15.40 -9.52
N LEU A 394 17.39 16.06 -10.67
CA LEU A 394 16.37 16.99 -11.17
C LEU A 394 15.14 16.19 -11.65
N THR A 395 13.94 16.55 -11.18
CA THR A 395 12.68 15.98 -11.68
C THR A 395 12.52 16.22 -13.18
N LYS A 396 11.80 15.36 -13.89
CA LYS A 396 11.50 15.53 -15.33
C LYS A 396 10.82 16.87 -15.67
N CYS A 397 9.88 17.32 -14.84
CA CYS A 397 9.25 18.63 -15.00
C CYS A 397 10.21 19.83 -14.77
N GLY A 398 11.43 19.59 -14.27
CA GLY A 398 12.45 20.61 -14.05
C GLY A 398 12.22 21.53 -12.84
N ASN A 399 11.13 21.33 -12.10
CA ASN A 399 10.71 22.24 -11.02
C ASN A 399 11.28 21.90 -9.64
N TYR A 400 11.77 20.66 -9.44
CA TYR A 400 12.32 20.23 -8.16
C TYR A 400 13.60 19.41 -8.35
N ARG A 401 14.38 19.36 -7.29
CA ARG A 401 15.40 18.33 -7.07
C ARG A 401 14.83 17.27 -6.13
N LEU A 402 15.21 16.01 -6.28
CA LEU A 402 14.68 14.91 -5.48
C LEU A 402 15.76 13.99 -4.92
N ILE A 403 15.41 13.34 -3.81
CA ILE A 403 16.04 12.12 -3.30
C ILE A 403 14.94 11.06 -3.16
N GLY A 404 15.14 9.87 -3.73
CA GLY A 404 14.18 8.76 -3.68
C GLY A 404 14.52 7.66 -2.67
N MET A 405 13.76 6.56 -2.72
CA MET A 405 13.74 5.49 -1.72
C MET A 405 15.10 4.82 -1.50
N LYS A 406 15.92 4.63 -2.54
CA LYS A 406 17.22 3.93 -2.41
C LYS A 406 18.18 4.64 -1.47
N THR A 407 18.13 5.97 -1.43
CA THR A 407 18.94 6.74 -0.49
C THR A 407 18.47 6.55 0.94
N PHE A 408 17.15 6.54 1.18
CA PHE A 408 16.60 6.24 2.51
C PHE A 408 16.84 4.80 2.93
N GLU A 409 16.75 3.84 2.01
CA GLU A 409 17.11 2.45 2.28
C GLU A 409 18.59 2.37 2.71
N LYS A 410 19.50 3.06 2.04
CA LYS A 410 20.90 3.14 2.49
C LYS A 410 21.00 3.74 3.89
N ILE A 411 20.33 4.85 4.17
CA ILE A 411 20.40 5.49 5.50
C ILE A 411 19.82 4.57 6.60
N GLY A 412 18.68 3.93 6.36
CA GLY A 412 18.03 3.03 7.31
C GLY A 412 18.76 1.69 7.50
N LEU A 413 19.24 1.09 6.40
CA LEU A 413 19.98 -0.19 6.43
C LEU A 413 21.44 -0.03 6.91
N LEU A 414 22.12 1.09 6.63
CA LEU A 414 23.51 1.29 7.07
C LEU A 414 23.65 1.46 8.58
N ASP A 415 22.60 1.92 9.27
CA ASP A 415 22.64 2.19 10.71
C ASP A 415 21.92 1.14 11.58
N ASN A 416 21.39 0.05 11.00
CA ASN A 416 20.46 -0.87 11.69
C ASN A 416 19.31 -0.13 12.41
N LYS A 417 18.97 1.08 11.94
CA LYS A 417 17.92 1.90 12.55
C LYS A 417 16.57 1.34 12.13
N LYS A 418 15.77 0.98 13.13
CA LYS A 418 14.35 0.73 12.93
C LYS A 418 13.66 2.08 12.85
N TRP A 419 12.66 2.20 11.99
CA TRP A 419 11.77 3.38 12.01
C TRP A 419 11.03 3.44 13.37
N PRO A 420 10.36 4.55 13.72
CA PRO A 420 10.68 5.89 13.26
C PRO A 420 12.15 6.24 13.57
N PHE A 421 12.80 7.05 12.75
CA PHE A 421 14.12 7.57 13.10
C PHE A 421 14.29 9.04 12.73
N GLU A 422 15.11 9.69 13.53
CA GLU A 422 15.48 11.08 13.36
C GLU A 422 16.50 11.23 12.23
N VAL A 423 16.24 12.17 11.32
CA VAL A 423 17.20 12.61 10.30
C VAL A 423 17.52 14.08 10.49
N GLN A 424 18.81 14.39 10.39
CA GLN A 424 19.25 15.76 10.20
C GLN A 424 19.34 16.03 8.69
N ILE A 425 18.70 17.09 8.20
CA ILE A 425 18.79 17.53 6.82
C ILE A 425 19.35 18.95 6.82
N ASP A 426 20.53 19.13 6.21
CA ASP A 426 21.12 20.45 5.98
C ASP A 426 20.87 20.85 4.51
N ALA A 427 19.91 21.77 4.29
CA ALA A 427 19.58 22.35 2.99
C ALA A 427 19.99 23.83 2.99
N ILE A 428 21.09 24.15 2.31
CA ILE A 428 21.79 25.44 2.45
C ILE A 428 21.04 26.59 1.76
N GLN A 429 20.20 26.31 0.75
CA GLN A 429 19.67 27.32 -0.18
C GLN A 429 18.16 27.29 -0.38
N ASP A 430 17.43 26.53 0.42
CA ASP A 430 15.99 26.34 0.28
C ASP A 430 15.21 27.19 1.30
N ASP A 431 14.03 27.66 0.87
CA ASP A 431 13.02 28.23 1.77
C ASP A 431 12.13 27.12 2.38
N TYR A 432 12.05 25.97 1.71
CA TYR A 432 11.30 24.79 2.14
C TYR A 432 11.78 23.52 1.43
N PHE A 433 11.44 22.37 2.00
CA PHE A 433 11.45 21.09 1.30
C PHE A 433 10.18 20.29 1.64
N LYS A 434 9.91 19.25 0.85
CA LYS A 434 8.70 18.44 0.96
C LYS A 434 9.06 16.98 1.13
N ILE A 435 8.52 16.32 2.14
CA ILE A 435 8.65 14.87 2.33
C ILE A 435 7.37 14.21 1.84
N ILE A 436 7.49 13.26 0.92
CA ILE A 436 6.35 12.57 0.29
C ILE A 436 6.32 11.11 0.76
N TYR A 437 5.20 10.70 1.37
CA TYR A 437 4.96 9.35 1.87
C TYR A 437 3.87 8.62 1.05
N PRO A 438 3.92 7.28 0.97
CA PRO A 438 2.90 6.45 0.32
C PRO A 438 1.69 6.20 1.23
N ALA A 439 0.77 7.15 1.35
CA ALA A 439 -0.42 6.94 2.17
C ALA A 439 -1.39 5.93 1.52
N ASN A 440 -1.98 5.07 2.36
CA ASN A 440 -2.99 4.09 1.97
C ASN A 440 -4.32 4.77 1.63
N ALA A 441 -4.58 5.00 0.34
CA ALA A 441 -5.77 5.71 -0.11
C ALA A 441 -7.08 5.04 0.33
N PHE A 442 -7.09 3.71 0.45
CA PHE A 442 -8.28 2.96 0.86
C PHE A 442 -8.66 3.26 2.31
N LEU A 443 -7.68 3.23 3.23
CA LEU A 443 -7.91 3.63 4.62
C LEU A 443 -8.33 5.11 4.71
N PHE A 444 -7.63 6.01 4.02
CA PHE A 444 -7.93 7.44 4.13
C PHE A 444 -9.26 7.87 3.49
N ASN A 445 -9.82 7.06 2.58
CA ASN A 445 -11.18 7.23 2.08
C ASN A 445 -12.24 6.41 2.85
N SER A 446 -11.85 5.76 3.94
CA SER A 446 -12.73 4.91 4.74
C SER A 446 -13.55 5.71 5.76
N PRO A 447 -14.82 5.35 6.01
CA PRO A 447 -15.61 5.95 7.09
C PRO A 447 -15.08 5.61 8.49
N TYR A 448 -14.15 4.66 8.61
CA TYR A 448 -13.56 4.26 9.89
C TYR A 448 -12.36 5.13 10.30
N LEU A 449 -12.02 6.18 9.56
CA LEU A 449 -10.93 7.07 9.92
C LEU A 449 -11.43 8.26 10.77
N GLU A 450 -10.97 8.32 12.01
CA GLU A 450 -11.04 9.51 12.84
C GLU A 450 -9.76 10.33 12.68
N THR A 451 -9.91 11.65 12.58
CA THR A 451 -8.77 12.58 12.53
C THR A 451 -8.99 13.68 13.55
N LEU A 452 -7.97 14.02 14.32
CA LEU A 452 -7.98 15.11 15.27
C LEU A 452 -6.90 16.12 14.90
N PHE A 453 -7.32 17.33 14.55
CA PHE A 453 -6.44 18.47 14.27
C PHE A 453 -7.10 19.77 14.73
N SER A 454 -6.37 20.55 15.52
CA SER A 454 -6.80 21.89 15.94
C SER A 454 -6.19 22.94 15.00
N GLY A 455 -6.74 23.11 13.80
CA GLY A 455 -6.28 24.10 12.83
C GLY A 455 -7.21 24.27 11.64
N GLU A 456 -6.82 25.11 10.69
CA GLU A 456 -7.59 25.25 9.45
C GLU A 456 -7.33 24.04 8.57
N VAL A 457 -8.42 23.47 8.05
CA VAL A 457 -8.38 22.35 7.12
C VAL A 457 -9.09 22.74 5.85
N GLN A 458 -8.37 22.64 4.73
CA GLN A 458 -8.90 22.89 3.40
C GLN A 458 -9.13 21.55 2.70
N THR A 459 -10.32 21.35 2.15
CA THR A 459 -10.67 20.12 1.43
C THR A 459 -11.10 20.41 0.01
N VAL A 460 -10.88 19.44 -0.86
CA VAL A 460 -11.34 19.40 -2.24
C VAL A 460 -12.16 18.13 -2.44
N GLN A 461 -13.44 18.30 -2.79
CA GLN A 461 -14.42 17.23 -2.99
C GLN A 461 -14.64 16.90 -4.48
#